data_AF-A0AA36IBW9-F1
#
_entry.id   AF-A0AA36IBW9-F1
#
_cell.length_a   1.000
_cell.length_b   1.000
_cell.length_c   1.000
_cell.angle_alpha   90.00
_cell.angle_beta   90.00
_cell.angle_gamma   90.00
#
_symmetry.space_group_name_H-M   'P 1'
#
loop_
_entity.id
_entity.type
_entity.pdbx_description
1 polymer ?
#
loop_
_entity_poly.entity_id
_entity_poly.type
_entity_poly.pdbx_seq_one_letter_code
_entity_poly.pdbx_strand_id
1 'polypeptide(L)'
;MRLLPASLQNASSCEGWVEKPGYPKLDGCWIHAPQAGQTLPEFHFEEDHEKTRGEPPPFLYLGSGSDCQVRLTSSFPKRLCRLFKYGKRWFLEALLPNQVRLHGEYLTAGQQEALQDRDLIDLPEGAYEIHIEEHESRYLEEPPFPNRFPARWPLRSSLAEAPEAPEELRRLAWQTDQMRRGSEQDQVRVSDWSSFSQYVKQHYLRHGIDCVTWKACRSQALDAKPPSRAPRALAPWLQELLVSERQLPGLQRELPFASCLRASGVEVQTMSPLSLATPVAPAATRAAPTVPSGLLAPAVTHEHSVPSAVSTEPAAVAEMPTTDEISTAETPEAPKALQMPIREWLESIDDSLFMLQYYEEIVSHFDSLKQIHDIYVRDSQVDPQFFAAAGVSKLGHKRIIEKWFREHCSPG
;
A
#
# COMPACT_ATOMS: atom_id res chain seq x y z
N MET A 1 23.96 -10.02 -7.01
CA MET A 1 25.16 -10.80 -6.63
C MET A 1 24.97 -12.25 -7.06
N ARG A 2 25.93 -12.87 -7.76
CA ARG A 2 25.92 -14.31 -8.10
C ARG A 2 27.10 -15.03 -7.47
N LEU A 3 26.91 -16.34 -7.25
CA LEU A 3 27.96 -17.32 -6.97
C LEU A 3 27.97 -18.29 -8.14
N LEU A 4 29.05 -18.30 -8.92
CA LEU A 4 29.25 -19.26 -10.01
C LEU A 4 30.37 -20.23 -9.62
N PRO A 5 30.24 -21.55 -9.85
CA PRO A 5 31.36 -22.47 -9.65
C PRO A 5 32.56 -22.01 -10.50
N ALA A 6 33.76 -21.93 -9.95
CA ALA A 6 34.94 -21.38 -10.66
C ALA A 6 35.41 -22.23 -11.86
N SER A 7 34.77 -23.37 -12.12
CA SER A 7 34.92 -24.18 -13.34
C SER A 7 33.93 -23.80 -14.46
N LEU A 8 32.99 -22.90 -14.20
CA LEU A 8 31.95 -22.43 -15.12
C LEU A 8 32.34 -21.07 -15.71
N GLN A 9 32.49 -20.99 -17.04
CA GLN A 9 32.94 -19.75 -17.70
C GLN A 9 31.86 -18.65 -17.82
N ASN A 10 30.58 -19.04 -17.79
CA ASN A 10 29.42 -18.15 -17.94
C ASN A 10 28.25 -18.75 -17.15
N ALA A 11 27.43 -17.91 -16.50
CA ALA A 11 26.22 -18.36 -15.80
C ALA A 11 25.26 -19.12 -16.72
N SER A 12 24.48 -20.04 -16.14
CA SER A 12 23.36 -20.70 -16.82
C SER A 12 22.34 -19.69 -17.35
N SER A 13 21.61 -20.08 -18.40
CA SER A 13 20.43 -19.34 -18.88
C SER A 13 19.38 -19.23 -17.77
N CYS A 14 18.37 -18.37 -17.93
CA CYS A 14 17.31 -18.18 -16.94
C CYS A 14 16.35 -19.39 -16.77
N GLU A 15 16.45 -20.41 -17.61
CA GLU A 15 15.72 -21.66 -17.46
C GLU A 15 16.30 -22.50 -16.30
N GLY A 16 15.49 -23.34 -15.66
CA GLY A 16 15.95 -24.25 -14.60
C GLY A 16 16.23 -23.63 -13.21
N TRP A 17 16.26 -22.30 -13.09
CA TRP A 17 16.42 -21.61 -11.80
C TRP A 17 15.20 -21.76 -10.89
N VAL A 18 15.44 -22.02 -9.60
CA VAL A 18 14.40 -22.22 -8.57
C VAL A 18 14.41 -21.06 -7.57
N GLU A 19 13.32 -20.29 -7.51
CA GLU A 19 13.13 -19.19 -6.55
C GLU A 19 13.01 -19.71 -5.10
N LYS A 20 13.50 -18.92 -4.13
CA LYS A 20 13.37 -19.10 -2.68
C LYS A 20 13.97 -20.41 -2.13
N PRO A 21 15.25 -20.70 -2.40
CA PRO A 21 15.95 -21.86 -1.83
C PRO A 21 16.14 -21.74 -0.31
N GLY A 22 16.33 -22.90 0.35
CA GLY A 22 16.69 -23.00 1.76
C GLY A 22 15.57 -22.71 2.78
N TYR A 23 15.95 -22.56 4.05
CA TYR A 23 15.08 -22.14 5.14
C TYR A 23 15.82 -21.16 6.10
N PRO A 24 15.25 -20.01 6.49
CA PRO A 24 14.03 -19.44 5.97
C PRO A 24 14.13 -19.20 4.47
N LYS A 25 12.98 -19.33 3.79
CA LYS A 25 12.86 -18.93 2.39
C LYS A 25 13.14 -17.43 2.28
N LEU A 26 13.87 -17.06 1.25
CA LEU A 26 14.28 -15.68 1.00
C LEU A 26 13.83 -15.29 -0.41
N ASP A 27 13.05 -14.22 -0.48
CA ASP A 27 12.63 -13.58 -1.71
C ASP A 27 13.84 -12.89 -2.36
N GLY A 28 13.88 -12.82 -3.70
CA GLY A 28 15.07 -12.33 -4.41
C GLY A 28 16.24 -13.31 -4.43
N CYS A 29 16.08 -14.56 -3.95
CA CYS A 29 17.06 -15.63 -4.13
C CYS A 29 16.61 -16.66 -5.17
N TRP A 30 17.54 -17.10 -6.02
CA TRP A 30 17.39 -18.25 -6.89
C TRP A 30 18.61 -19.18 -6.79
N ILE A 31 18.39 -20.46 -7.05
CA ILE A 31 19.46 -21.46 -7.19
C ILE A 31 19.26 -22.21 -8.52
N HIS A 32 20.34 -22.49 -9.25
CA HIS A 32 20.34 -23.43 -10.37
C HIS A 32 21.05 -24.71 -9.93
N ALA A 33 20.55 -25.87 -10.36
CA ALA A 33 21.20 -27.14 -10.04
C ALA A 33 22.62 -27.22 -10.66
N PRO A 34 23.56 -27.99 -10.08
CA PRO A 34 24.86 -28.19 -10.71
C PRO A 34 24.71 -28.77 -12.11
N GLN A 35 25.47 -28.24 -13.09
CA GLN A 35 25.47 -28.82 -14.43
C GLN A 35 26.13 -30.20 -14.45
N ALA A 36 25.95 -30.97 -15.52
CA ALA A 36 26.51 -32.32 -15.63
C ALA A 36 28.05 -32.31 -15.52
N GLY A 37 28.56 -32.88 -14.42
CA GLY A 37 30.00 -32.89 -14.09
C GLY A 37 30.44 -31.85 -13.05
N GLN A 38 29.53 -30.98 -12.57
CA GLN A 38 29.78 -30.04 -11.48
C GLN A 38 29.23 -30.55 -10.14
N THR A 39 29.91 -30.20 -9.04
CA THR A 39 29.49 -30.50 -7.66
C THR A 39 28.72 -29.36 -7.01
N LEU A 40 29.02 -28.11 -7.40
CA LEU A 40 28.49 -26.90 -6.81
C LEU A 40 27.32 -26.34 -7.64
N PRO A 41 26.19 -25.93 -7.00
CA PRO A 41 25.10 -25.23 -7.68
C PRO A 41 25.47 -23.75 -7.93
N GLU A 42 24.90 -23.14 -8.96
CA GLU A 42 24.93 -21.68 -9.11
C GLU A 42 23.88 -21.02 -8.22
N PHE A 43 24.15 -19.81 -7.74
CA PHE A 43 23.23 -19.05 -6.89
C PHE A 43 23.16 -17.59 -7.32
N HIS A 44 21.98 -16.99 -7.22
CA HIS A 44 21.72 -15.58 -7.53
C HIS A 44 20.93 -14.93 -6.39
N PHE A 45 21.35 -13.72 -5.99
CA PHE A 45 20.59 -12.84 -5.12
C PHE A 45 20.43 -11.45 -5.74
N GLU A 46 19.18 -10.99 -5.82
CA GLU A 46 18.75 -9.65 -6.21
C GLU A 46 18.20 -8.93 -4.97
N GLU A 47 18.72 -7.73 -4.72
CA GLU A 47 18.47 -6.98 -3.48
C GLU A 47 17.18 -6.13 -3.55
N ASP A 48 16.97 -5.46 -4.70
CA ASP A 48 15.84 -4.58 -4.99
C ASP A 48 14.58 -5.32 -5.50
N HIS A 49 14.56 -6.66 -5.41
CA HIS A 49 13.37 -7.45 -5.69
C HIS A 49 12.19 -6.91 -4.85
N GLU A 50 11.02 -6.71 -5.46
CA GLU A 50 9.93 -5.88 -4.89
C GLU A 50 9.52 -6.27 -3.46
N LYS A 51 9.69 -7.55 -3.12
CA LYS A 51 9.28 -8.18 -1.86
C LYS A 51 10.35 -8.08 -0.75
N THR A 52 11.59 -7.74 -1.09
CA THR A 52 12.70 -7.45 -0.15
C THR A 52 12.96 -5.96 0.04
N ARG A 53 12.36 -5.08 -0.77
CA ARG A 53 12.56 -3.62 -0.71
C ARG A 53 12.23 -3.06 0.69
N GLY A 54 13.28 -2.64 1.42
CA GLY A 54 13.17 -2.10 2.78
C GLY A 54 13.30 -3.13 3.92
N GLU A 55 13.45 -4.42 3.62
CA GLU A 55 13.96 -5.40 4.58
C GLU A 55 15.46 -5.12 4.85
N PRO A 56 15.98 -5.45 6.04
CA PRO A 56 17.43 -5.38 6.28
C PRO A 56 18.15 -6.46 5.46
N PRO A 57 19.41 -6.23 5.02
CA PRO A 57 20.12 -7.19 4.18
C PRO A 57 20.18 -8.59 4.78
N PRO A 58 19.84 -9.64 4.02
CA PRO A 58 19.80 -10.99 4.53
C PRO A 58 21.20 -11.57 4.76
N PHE A 59 21.30 -12.47 5.73
CA PHE A 59 22.44 -13.38 5.86
C PHE A 59 22.18 -14.63 5.03
N LEU A 60 23.02 -14.89 4.04
CA LEU A 60 22.99 -16.07 3.18
C LEU A 60 23.97 -17.10 3.74
N TYR A 61 23.48 -18.26 4.17
CA TYR A 61 24.34 -19.33 4.70
C TYR A 61 24.68 -20.35 3.61
N LEU A 62 25.95 -20.75 3.57
CA LEU A 62 26.49 -21.83 2.73
C LEU A 62 26.81 -23.03 3.64
N GLY A 63 26.45 -24.25 3.23
CA GLY A 63 26.71 -25.48 4.00
C GLY A 63 25.73 -26.61 3.69
N SER A 64 25.85 -27.74 4.39
CA SER A 64 24.97 -28.92 4.19
C SER A 64 23.60 -28.82 4.88
N GLY A 65 23.38 -27.76 5.67
CA GLY A 65 22.17 -27.56 6.47
C GLY A 65 20.88 -27.55 5.65
N SER A 66 19.75 -27.83 6.30
CA SER A 66 18.41 -27.48 5.78
C SER A 66 18.10 -25.99 5.92
N ASP A 67 18.92 -25.29 6.70
CA ASP A 67 18.86 -23.88 7.05
C ASP A 67 19.86 -23.01 6.26
N CYS A 68 20.51 -23.58 5.24
CA CYS A 68 21.35 -22.86 4.28
C CYS A 68 20.58 -22.50 3.02
N GLN A 69 20.81 -21.30 2.49
CA GLN A 69 20.26 -20.83 1.20
C GLN A 69 21.03 -21.47 0.04
N VAL A 70 22.35 -21.60 0.18
CA VAL A 70 23.20 -22.37 -0.73
C VAL A 70 23.49 -23.70 -0.05
N ARG A 71 22.64 -24.70 -0.35
CA ARG A 71 22.83 -26.05 0.16
C ARG A 71 23.93 -26.77 -0.63
N LEU A 72 25.00 -27.12 0.06
CA LEU A 72 26.09 -27.95 -0.44
C LEU A 72 25.82 -29.44 -0.17
N THR A 73 26.71 -30.29 -0.66
CA THR A 73 26.75 -31.75 -0.42
C THR A 73 26.82 -32.10 1.08
N SER A 74 26.41 -33.32 1.43
CA SER A 74 26.26 -33.78 2.82
C SER A 74 27.58 -34.01 3.58
N SER A 75 28.71 -33.95 2.87
CA SER A 75 30.08 -33.97 3.39
C SER A 75 30.46 -32.67 4.13
N PHE A 76 29.87 -31.54 3.77
CA PHE A 76 30.17 -30.25 4.39
C PHE A 76 29.59 -30.13 5.81
N PRO A 77 30.16 -29.26 6.67
CA PRO A 77 29.52 -28.80 7.89
C PRO A 77 28.15 -28.15 7.61
N LYS A 78 27.23 -28.22 8.60
CA LYS A 78 25.86 -27.70 8.46
C LYS A 78 25.81 -26.23 8.04
N ARG A 79 26.73 -25.42 8.57
CA ARG A 79 27.02 -24.05 8.14
C ARG A 79 28.53 -23.91 8.06
N LEU A 80 29.04 -23.43 6.93
CA LEU A 80 30.46 -23.35 6.59
C LEU A 80 30.94 -21.90 6.65
N CYS A 81 30.22 -21.03 5.95
CA CYS A 81 30.37 -19.58 5.97
C CYS A 81 29.00 -18.89 5.81
N ARG A 82 29.00 -17.57 5.96
CA ARG A 82 27.87 -16.72 5.60
C ARG A 82 28.33 -15.54 4.73
N LEU A 83 27.47 -15.15 3.80
CA LEU A 83 27.56 -13.90 3.06
C LEU A 83 26.51 -12.93 3.60
N PHE A 84 26.85 -11.65 3.68
CA PHE A 84 25.92 -10.58 4.07
C PHE A 84 26.36 -9.24 3.49
N LYS A 85 25.44 -8.28 3.41
CA LYS A 85 25.74 -6.92 2.95
C LYS A 85 25.72 -5.94 4.14
N TYR A 86 26.68 -5.02 4.18
CA TYR A 86 26.72 -3.92 5.14
C TYR A 86 27.02 -2.60 4.41
N GLY A 87 26.10 -1.65 4.49
CA GLY A 87 26.10 -0.48 3.61
C GLY A 87 26.00 -0.91 2.14
N LYS A 88 26.91 -0.43 1.29
CA LYS A 88 27.00 -0.85 -0.12
C LYS A 88 27.80 -2.14 -0.35
N ARG A 89 28.59 -2.63 0.62
CA ARG A 89 29.56 -3.72 0.41
C ARG A 89 29.05 -5.09 0.88
N TRP A 90 29.42 -6.12 0.12
CA TRP A 90 29.27 -7.52 0.53
C TRP A 90 30.45 -7.98 1.38
N PHE A 91 30.20 -8.93 2.28
CA PHE A 91 31.17 -9.50 3.21
C PHE A 91 31.01 -11.01 3.30
N LEU A 92 32.14 -11.70 3.43
CA LEU A 92 32.26 -13.12 3.72
C LEU A 92 32.73 -13.32 5.16
N GLU A 93 32.06 -14.21 5.89
CA GLU A 93 32.49 -14.64 7.22
C GLU A 93 32.58 -16.16 7.31
N ALA A 94 33.77 -16.67 7.62
CA ALA A 94 33.97 -18.09 7.88
C ALA A 94 33.44 -18.46 9.27
N LEU A 95 32.56 -19.47 9.35
CA LEU A 95 31.95 -19.91 10.61
C LEU A 95 32.76 -21.03 11.28
N LEU A 96 33.75 -21.59 10.57
CA LEU A 96 34.65 -22.64 11.01
C LEU A 96 36.08 -22.34 10.53
N PRO A 97 37.12 -22.59 11.35
CA PRO A 97 38.49 -22.21 11.02
C PRO A 97 39.08 -23.16 9.96
N ASN A 98 39.89 -22.62 9.05
CA ASN A 98 40.64 -23.39 8.04
C ASN A 98 39.74 -24.25 7.11
N GLN A 99 38.48 -23.88 6.94
CA GLN A 99 37.50 -24.57 6.07
C GLN A 99 37.03 -23.72 4.89
N VAL A 100 37.39 -22.44 4.84
CA VAL A 100 37.07 -21.51 3.75
C VAL A 100 38.32 -20.68 3.48
N ARG A 101 38.61 -20.43 2.20
CA ARG A 101 39.63 -19.48 1.78
C ARG A 101 39.02 -18.34 0.98
N LEU A 102 39.68 -17.20 1.00
CA LEU A 102 39.46 -16.08 0.07
C LEU A 102 40.82 -15.76 -0.56
N HIS A 103 40.88 -15.70 -1.90
CA HIS A 103 42.13 -15.55 -2.66
C HIS A 103 43.25 -16.55 -2.29
N GLY A 104 42.89 -17.77 -1.88
CA GLY A 104 43.82 -18.81 -1.46
C GLY A 104 44.30 -18.72 0.00
N GLU A 105 44.01 -17.65 0.74
CA GLU A 105 44.32 -17.53 2.17
C GLU A 105 43.17 -18.07 3.05
N TYR A 106 43.51 -18.86 4.07
CA TYR A 106 42.51 -19.42 5.00
C TYR A 106 41.94 -18.35 5.95
N LEU A 107 40.62 -18.24 5.98
CA LEU A 107 39.94 -17.36 6.93
C LEU A 107 39.86 -18.01 8.32
N THR A 108 40.05 -17.21 9.36
CA THR A 108 39.82 -17.62 10.75
C THR A 108 38.33 -17.52 11.11
N ALA A 109 37.88 -18.29 12.10
CA ALA A 109 36.46 -18.34 12.45
C ALA A 109 35.98 -17.00 13.04
N GLY A 110 34.96 -16.40 12.44
CA GLY A 110 34.44 -15.07 12.77
C GLY A 110 35.18 -13.90 12.10
N GLN A 111 36.22 -14.16 11.31
CA GLN A 111 36.85 -13.14 10.46
C GLN A 111 35.91 -12.72 9.33
N GLN A 112 35.80 -11.42 9.11
CA GLN A 112 34.91 -10.82 8.11
C GLN A 112 35.75 -10.09 7.06
N GLU A 113 35.76 -10.60 5.82
CA GLU A 113 36.44 -9.95 4.70
C GLU A 113 35.43 -9.30 3.75
N ALA A 114 35.78 -8.14 3.20
CA ALA A 114 34.94 -7.42 2.26
C ALA A 114 35.14 -7.96 0.84
N LEU A 115 34.06 -8.39 0.19
CA LEU A 115 34.10 -8.98 -1.14
C LEU A 115 34.08 -7.93 -2.26
N GLN A 116 34.78 -8.26 -3.34
CA GLN A 116 34.83 -7.52 -4.61
C GLN A 116 34.25 -8.38 -5.76
N ASP A 117 34.07 -7.79 -6.94
CA ASP A 117 33.74 -8.56 -8.15
C ASP A 117 34.93 -9.45 -8.55
N ARG A 118 34.64 -10.71 -8.87
CA ARG A 118 35.59 -11.80 -9.20
C ARG A 118 36.47 -12.30 -8.06
N ASP A 119 36.07 -12.06 -6.82
CA ASP A 119 36.69 -12.73 -5.68
C ASP A 119 36.49 -14.25 -5.76
N LEU A 120 37.55 -15.01 -5.49
CA LEU A 120 37.52 -16.47 -5.46
C LEU A 120 37.46 -16.99 -4.03
N ILE A 121 36.39 -17.73 -3.73
CA ILE A 121 36.17 -18.42 -2.45
C ILE A 121 36.44 -19.90 -2.63
N ASP A 122 37.54 -20.43 -2.07
CA ASP A 122 37.79 -21.89 -2.08
C ASP A 122 37.02 -22.57 -0.94
N LEU A 123 36.27 -23.62 -1.28
CA LEU A 123 35.63 -24.55 -0.34
C LEU A 123 36.21 -25.97 -0.53
N PRO A 124 36.12 -26.86 0.47
CA PRO A 124 36.63 -28.24 0.41
C PRO A 124 36.31 -29.11 -0.83
N GLU A 125 35.23 -28.84 -1.59
CA GLU A 125 34.85 -29.60 -2.80
C GLU A 125 34.85 -28.76 -4.10
N GLY A 126 35.40 -27.55 -4.07
CA GLY A 126 35.47 -26.64 -5.22
C GLY A 126 35.43 -25.17 -4.82
N ALA A 127 35.73 -24.27 -5.77
CA ALA A 127 35.70 -22.84 -5.55
C ALA A 127 34.49 -22.16 -6.21
N TYR A 128 34.10 -21.00 -5.68
CA TYR A 128 33.12 -20.08 -6.26
C TYR A 128 33.81 -18.78 -6.72
N GLU A 129 33.48 -18.30 -7.91
CA GLU A 129 33.73 -16.91 -8.33
C GLU A 129 32.52 -16.05 -7.93
N ILE A 130 32.78 -14.94 -7.26
CA ILE A 130 31.81 -13.94 -6.84
C ILE A 130 31.55 -12.99 -8.01
N HIS A 131 30.28 -12.74 -8.35
CA HIS A 131 29.93 -11.65 -9.27
C HIS A 131 29.03 -10.60 -8.61
N ILE A 132 29.49 -9.35 -8.58
CA ILE A 132 28.79 -8.21 -7.98
C ILE A 132 28.42 -7.22 -9.09
N GLU A 133 27.33 -7.52 -9.79
CA GLU A 133 26.69 -6.54 -10.67
C GLU A 133 26.10 -5.39 -9.83
N GLU A 134 26.84 -4.29 -9.68
CA GLU A 134 26.28 -2.99 -9.29
C GLU A 134 25.50 -2.40 -10.48
N HIS A 135 24.24 -2.80 -10.61
CA HIS A 135 23.29 -2.05 -11.44
C HIS A 135 23.03 -0.68 -10.80
N GLU A 136 22.75 0.34 -11.61
CA GLU A 136 22.28 1.63 -11.10
C GLU A 136 20.86 1.50 -10.54
N SER A 137 20.77 1.03 -9.29
CA SER A 137 19.54 1.05 -8.49
C SER A 137 19.09 2.50 -8.27
N ARG A 138 18.31 3.04 -9.22
CA ARG A 138 17.69 4.38 -9.15
C ARG A 138 16.92 4.63 -7.83
N TYR A 139 16.48 3.54 -7.18
CA TYR A 139 15.79 3.54 -5.90
C TYR A 139 16.71 3.69 -4.67
N LEU A 140 18.04 3.61 -4.80
CA LEU A 140 19.01 3.88 -3.73
C LEU A 140 19.40 5.36 -3.63
N GLU A 141 19.00 6.21 -4.58
CA GLU A 141 19.07 7.67 -4.45
C GLU A 141 17.87 8.24 -3.68
N GLU A 142 16.74 7.51 -3.64
CA GLU A 142 15.66 7.83 -2.71
C GLU A 142 16.17 7.64 -1.27
N PRO A 143 16.08 8.64 -0.37
CA PRO A 143 16.57 8.49 1.00
C PRO A 143 15.82 7.34 1.67
N PRO A 144 16.53 6.37 2.28
CA PRO A 144 15.94 5.09 2.68
C PRO A 144 14.74 5.32 3.58
N PHE A 145 13.57 4.83 3.14
CA PHE A 145 12.28 5.05 3.79
C PHE A 145 12.44 4.78 5.29
N PRO A 146 12.25 5.78 6.18
CA PRO A 146 12.89 5.79 7.49
C PRO A 146 12.39 4.63 8.33
N ASN A 147 13.20 3.57 8.39
CA ASN A 147 12.77 2.27 8.89
C ASN A 147 12.68 2.35 10.42
N ARG A 148 11.47 2.66 10.90
CA ARG A 148 11.18 2.89 12.32
C ARG A 148 11.37 1.65 13.19
N PHE A 149 11.52 0.49 12.54
CA PHE A 149 11.96 -0.74 13.16
C PHE A 149 13.48 -0.86 12.97
N PRO A 150 14.28 -1.03 14.04
CA PRO A 150 15.71 -1.27 13.88
C PRO A 150 15.91 -2.50 13.00
N ALA A 151 16.87 -2.44 12.07
CA ALA A 151 17.24 -3.53 11.18
C ALA A 151 17.24 -4.86 11.95
N ARG A 152 16.35 -5.79 11.53
CA ARG A 152 15.91 -7.02 12.25
C ARG A 152 16.93 -7.44 13.30
N TRP A 153 16.58 -7.18 14.56
CA TRP A 153 17.40 -7.35 15.76
C TRP A 153 18.39 -8.51 15.57
N PRO A 154 19.70 -8.22 15.45
CA PRO A 154 20.64 -9.22 15.00
C PRO A 154 20.65 -10.39 15.97
N LEU A 155 20.83 -11.59 15.42
CA LEU A 155 21.02 -12.84 16.17
C LEU A 155 19.74 -13.37 16.88
N ARG A 156 18.88 -14.08 16.12
CA ARG A 156 18.13 -15.23 16.69
C ARG A 156 19.05 -16.41 17.07
N SER A 157 20.37 -16.26 16.93
CA SER A 157 21.40 -17.27 17.16
C SER A 157 22.38 -16.94 18.30
N SER A 158 22.28 -15.77 18.95
CA SER A 158 23.08 -15.44 20.15
C SER A 158 22.37 -15.90 21.42
N LEU A 159 21.04 -15.84 21.43
CA LEU A 159 20.20 -16.32 22.51
C LEU A 159 19.90 -17.82 22.37
N ALA A 160 20.96 -18.64 22.34
CA ALA A 160 20.84 -20.09 22.56
C ALA A 160 20.26 -20.41 23.96
N GLU A 161 20.33 -19.43 24.88
CA GLU A 161 19.79 -19.48 26.24
C GLU A 161 18.41 -18.81 26.39
N ALA A 162 17.81 -18.25 25.32
CA ALA A 162 16.43 -17.75 25.43
C ALA A 162 15.46 -18.92 25.61
N PRO A 163 14.52 -18.84 26.59
CA PRO A 163 13.49 -19.86 26.73
C PRO A 163 12.62 -19.90 25.47
N GLU A 164 12.34 -21.11 24.97
CA GLU A 164 11.52 -21.28 23.78
C GLU A 164 10.11 -20.71 24.04
N ALA A 165 9.65 -19.81 23.17
CA ALA A 165 8.36 -19.15 23.36
C ALA A 165 7.22 -20.20 23.42
N PRO A 166 6.34 -20.17 24.44
CA PRO A 166 5.14 -21.00 24.50
C PRO A 166 4.39 -21.03 23.16
N GLU A 167 3.87 -22.20 22.80
CA GLU A 167 3.19 -22.39 21.50
C GLU A 167 2.01 -21.41 21.32
N GLU A 168 1.31 -21.10 22.42
CA GLU A 168 0.24 -20.11 22.47
C GLU A 168 0.72 -18.70 22.08
N LEU A 169 1.91 -18.27 22.53
CA LEU A 169 2.51 -16.99 22.12
C LEU A 169 2.94 -16.99 20.65
N ARG A 170 3.44 -18.12 20.14
CA ARG A 170 3.73 -18.29 18.69
C ARG A 170 2.45 -18.20 17.85
N ARG A 171 1.36 -18.84 18.31
CA ARG A 171 0.04 -18.82 17.68
C ARG A 171 -0.56 -17.41 17.69
N LEU A 172 -0.45 -16.68 18.80
CA LEU A 172 -0.86 -15.27 18.92
C LEU A 172 -0.08 -14.34 17.98
N ALA A 173 1.24 -14.53 17.84
CA ALA A 173 2.04 -13.74 16.91
C ALA A 173 1.60 -13.94 15.45
N TRP A 174 1.33 -15.19 15.05
CA TRP A 174 0.77 -15.50 13.73
C TRP A 174 -0.64 -14.91 13.54
N GLN A 175 -1.53 -15.07 14.52
CA GLN A 175 -2.87 -14.47 14.50
C GLN A 175 -2.82 -12.93 14.40
N THR A 176 -1.84 -12.30 15.05
CA THR A 176 -1.66 -10.84 14.96
C THR A 176 -1.26 -10.38 13.55
N ASP A 177 -0.41 -11.14 12.86
CA ASP A 177 -0.08 -10.85 11.46
C ASP A 177 -1.25 -11.16 10.51
N GLN A 178 -2.06 -12.19 10.77
CA GLN A 178 -3.31 -12.42 10.01
C GLN A 178 -4.30 -11.28 10.21
N MET A 179 -4.51 -10.82 11.44
CA MET A 179 -5.37 -9.66 11.75
C MET A 179 -4.83 -8.39 11.10
N ARG A 180 -3.51 -8.20 11.03
CA ARG A 180 -2.88 -7.07 10.32
C ARG A 180 -3.19 -7.12 8.82
N ARG A 181 -2.91 -8.23 8.15
CA ARG A 181 -3.21 -8.44 6.71
C ARG A 181 -4.70 -8.29 6.41
N GLY A 182 -5.56 -8.82 7.29
CA GLY A 182 -7.01 -8.67 7.19
C GLY A 182 -7.46 -7.22 7.37
N SER A 183 -6.83 -6.46 8.26
CA SER A 183 -7.07 -5.01 8.41
C SER A 183 -6.57 -4.21 7.20
N GLU A 184 -5.46 -4.61 6.58
CA GLU A 184 -4.94 -4.03 5.32
C GLU A 184 -5.83 -4.36 4.10
N GLN A 185 -6.80 -5.25 4.28
CA GLN A 185 -7.83 -5.62 3.30
C GLN A 185 -9.26 -5.21 3.78
N ASP A 186 -9.36 -4.52 4.93
CA ASP A 186 -10.57 -4.17 5.69
C ASP A 186 -11.55 -5.34 5.97
N GLN A 187 -11.05 -6.59 5.96
CA GLN A 187 -11.79 -7.78 6.37
C GLN A 187 -11.99 -7.85 7.90
N VAL A 188 -11.26 -7.05 8.66
CA VAL A 188 -11.29 -6.98 10.12
C VAL A 188 -11.97 -5.68 10.56
N ARG A 189 -13.05 -5.78 11.33
CA ARG A 189 -13.73 -4.59 11.87
C ARG A 189 -12.97 -4.04 13.08
N VAL A 190 -13.14 -2.74 13.35
CA VAL A 190 -12.53 -2.06 14.52
C VAL A 190 -12.95 -2.72 15.85
N SER A 191 -14.16 -3.25 15.93
CA SER A 191 -14.65 -4.09 17.05
C SER A 191 -13.79 -5.33 17.29
N ASP A 192 -13.38 -5.97 16.21
CA ASP A 192 -12.76 -7.29 16.20
C ASP A 192 -11.26 -7.14 16.52
N TRP A 193 -10.63 -6.11 15.95
CA TRP A 193 -9.29 -5.66 16.32
C TRP A 193 -9.21 -5.25 17.80
N SER A 194 -10.18 -4.48 18.29
CA SER A 194 -10.26 -4.09 19.71
C SER A 194 -10.36 -5.33 20.61
N SER A 195 -11.30 -6.23 20.32
CA SER A 195 -11.52 -7.47 21.07
C SER A 195 -10.28 -8.38 21.06
N PHE A 196 -9.65 -8.55 19.90
CA PHE A 196 -8.41 -9.30 19.76
C PHE A 196 -7.25 -8.68 20.56
N SER A 197 -7.10 -7.35 20.54
CA SER A 197 -6.04 -6.66 21.32
C SER A 197 -6.19 -6.87 22.83
N GLN A 198 -7.42 -6.92 23.35
CA GLN A 198 -7.67 -7.24 24.75
C GLN A 198 -7.40 -8.73 25.06
N TYR A 199 -7.75 -9.64 24.14
CA TYR A 199 -7.42 -11.06 24.25
C TYR A 199 -5.91 -11.29 24.28
N VAL A 200 -5.13 -10.70 23.37
CA VAL A 200 -3.65 -10.76 23.38
C VAL A 200 -3.10 -10.23 24.71
N LYS A 201 -3.60 -9.08 25.19
CA LYS A 201 -3.18 -8.49 26.45
C LYS A 201 -3.44 -9.39 27.66
N GLN A 202 -4.63 -9.99 27.75
CA GLN A 202 -4.95 -10.96 28.81
C GLN A 202 -4.05 -12.20 28.73
N HIS A 203 -3.71 -12.65 27.53
CA HIS A 203 -2.89 -13.85 27.34
C HIS A 203 -1.42 -13.61 27.70
N TYR A 204 -0.85 -12.46 27.33
CA TYR A 204 0.51 -12.09 27.70
C TYR A 204 0.64 -11.97 29.23
N LEU A 205 -0.36 -11.39 29.90
CA LEU A 205 -0.42 -11.30 31.36
C LEU A 205 -0.38 -12.68 32.05
N ARG A 206 -0.99 -13.72 31.46
CA ARG A 206 -0.91 -15.11 31.98
C ARG A 206 0.50 -15.69 31.97
N HIS A 207 1.36 -15.23 31.08
CA HIS A 207 2.78 -15.62 31.03
C HIS A 207 3.70 -14.64 31.78
N GLY A 208 3.14 -13.71 32.58
CA GLY A 208 3.91 -12.68 33.30
C GLY A 208 4.46 -11.55 32.43
N ILE A 209 4.02 -11.45 31.17
CA ILE A 209 4.45 -10.40 30.23
C ILE A 209 3.52 -9.20 30.39
N ASP A 210 3.99 -8.12 31.02
CA ASP A 210 3.19 -6.89 31.15
C ASP A 210 3.13 -6.12 29.82
N CYS A 211 1.91 -5.98 29.29
CA CYS A 211 1.61 -5.17 28.12
C CYS A 211 1.57 -3.68 28.46
N VAL A 212 2.73 -3.09 28.70
CA VAL A 212 2.89 -1.64 28.76
C VAL A 212 2.44 -1.07 27.41
N THR A 213 1.41 -0.22 27.41
CA THR A 213 1.00 0.54 26.22
C THR A 213 2.22 1.23 25.62
N TRP A 214 2.44 1.11 24.31
CA TRP A 214 3.58 1.73 23.63
C TRP A 214 3.60 3.24 23.89
N LYS A 215 4.41 3.65 24.88
CA LYS A 215 4.68 5.05 25.21
C LYS A 215 5.52 5.58 24.06
N ALA A 216 4.85 5.98 22.97
CA ALA A 216 5.44 6.42 21.72
C ALA A 216 6.65 7.30 22.02
N CYS A 217 7.84 6.78 21.69
CA CYS A 217 9.03 7.07 22.47
C CYS A 217 9.32 8.57 22.47
N ARG A 218 8.98 9.21 23.59
CA ARG A 218 9.55 10.50 23.96
C ARG A 218 10.97 10.22 24.44
N SER A 219 11.83 9.88 23.48
CA SER A 219 13.24 10.18 23.60
C SER A 219 13.39 11.63 24.07
N GLN A 220 14.48 11.93 24.78
CA GLN A 220 14.92 13.30 24.86
C GLN A 220 14.99 13.83 23.42
N ALA A 221 14.34 14.97 23.18
CA ALA A 221 14.25 15.53 21.84
C ALA A 221 15.65 16.05 21.46
N LEU A 222 16.46 15.17 20.87
CA LEU A 222 17.86 15.44 20.49
C LEU A 222 17.93 16.63 19.52
N ASP A 223 16.95 16.72 18.62
CA ASP A 223 16.54 17.99 18.03
C ASP A 223 15.53 18.68 18.95
N ALA A 224 15.89 19.86 19.46
CA ALA A 224 14.92 20.74 20.09
C ALA A 224 13.83 21.06 19.06
N LYS A 225 12.61 20.54 19.30
CA LYS A 225 11.47 20.63 18.38
C LYS A 225 11.38 22.06 17.82
N PRO A 226 11.57 22.26 16.49
CA PRO A 226 11.80 23.58 15.94
C PRO A 226 10.69 24.53 16.37
N PRO A 227 11.03 25.75 16.83
CA PRO A 227 10.13 26.61 17.59
C PRO A 227 8.81 26.74 16.83
N SER A 228 7.71 26.40 17.50
CA SER A 228 6.39 26.27 16.89
C SER A 228 6.10 27.54 16.08
N ARG A 229 6.01 27.38 14.75
CA ARG A 229 5.94 28.49 13.79
C ARG A 229 4.98 29.57 14.32
N ALA A 230 5.45 30.82 14.32
CA ALA A 230 4.67 31.96 14.80
C ALA A 230 3.25 31.89 14.20
N PRO A 231 2.18 32.05 15.02
CA PRO A 231 0.81 31.92 14.54
C PRO A 231 0.58 32.85 13.35
N ARG A 232 0.07 32.29 12.25
CA ARG A 232 -0.23 33.06 11.05
C ARG A 232 -1.61 33.69 11.17
N ALA A 233 -1.79 34.87 10.59
CA ALA A 233 -3.11 35.39 10.30
C ALA A 233 -3.88 34.40 9.41
N LEU A 234 -5.17 34.23 9.69
CA LEU A 234 -6.08 33.40 8.90
C LEU A 234 -6.61 34.23 7.71
N ALA A 235 -7.06 33.57 6.65
CA ALA A 235 -7.73 34.27 5.55
C ALA A 235 -9.04 34.93 6.04
N PRO A 236 -9.45 36.12 5.54
CA PRO A 236 -10.59 36.88 6.07
C PRO A 236 -11.89 36.06 6.18
N TRP A 237 -12.26 35.30 5.15
CA TRP A 237 -13.44 34.43 5.15
C TRP A 237 -13.44 33.40 6.29
N LEU A 238 -12.25 32.91 6.67
CA LEU A 238 -12.09 31.95 7.77
C LEU A 238 -12.15 32.66 9.14
N GLN A 239 -11.79 33.94 9.21
CA GLN A 239 -12.01 34.76 10.40
C GLN A 239 -13.51 34.99 10.61
N GLU A 240 -14.24 35.35 9.54
CA GLU A 240 -15.69 35.57 9.55
C GLU A 240 -16.47 34.30 9.94
N LEU A 241 -16.10 33.15 9.37
CA LEU A 241 -16.66 31.84 9.73
C LEU A 241 -16.44 31.53 11.22
N LEU A 242 -15.20 31.66 11.71
CA LEU A 242 -14.86 31.36 13.09
C LEU A 242 -15.38 32.38 14.11
N VAL A 243 -15.79 33.58 13.68
CA VAL A 243 -16.48 34.58 14.52
C VAL A 243 -18.00 34.32 14.54
N SER A 244 -18.59 33.93 13.41
CA SER A 244 -20.03 33.66 13.31
C SER A 244 -20.46 32.36 14.00
N GLU A 245 -19.74 31.25 13.82
CA GLU A 245 -19.99 30.00 14.58
C GLU A 245 -19.87 30.19 16.10
N ARG A 246 -19.10 31.18 16.54
CA ARG A 246 -18.82 31.45 17.95
C ARG A 246 -19.94 32.17 18.72
N GLN A 247 -21.06 32.50 18.08
CA GLN A 247 -22.25 32.99 18.79
C GLN A 247 -23.04 31.86 19.49
N LEU A 248 -22.63 30.59 19.37
CA LEU A 248 -23.22 29.46 20.08
C LEU A 248 -22.90 29.50 21.59
N PRO A 249 -23.89 29.70 22.49
CA PRO A 249 -23.64 29.84 23.92
C PRO A 249 -23.28 28.49 24.57
N GLY A 250 -22.20 28.49 25.37
CA GLY A 250 -21.83 27.37 26.25
C GLY A 250 -20.42 26.79 26.04
N LEU A 251 -19.71 27.16 24.96
CA LEU A 251 -18.42 26.54 24.61
C LEU A 251 -17.22 27.13 25.39
N GLN A 252 -17.02 26.71 26.64
CA GLN A 252 -15.97 27.24 27.55
C GLN A 252 -14.51 26.83 27.24
N ARG A 253 -14.22 26.16 26.11
CA ARG A 253 -12.89 25.62 25.81
C ARG A 253 -12.07 26.57 24.93
N GLU A 254 -10.80 26.83 25.29
CA GLU A 254 -9.87 27.53 24.39
C GLU A 254 -9.72 26.74 23.07
N LEU A 255 -9.94 27.41 21.94
CA LEU A 255 -9.93 26.76 20.63
C LEU A 255 -8.50 26.55 20.10
N PRO A 256 -8.24 25.47 19.32
CA PRO A 256 -6.90 25.13 18.83
C PRO A 256 -6.20 26.25 18.02
N PHE A 257 -6.98 27.17 17.47
CA PHE A 257 -6.57 28.28 16.61
C PHE A 257 -6.73 29.67 17.28
N ALA A 258 -6.93 29.73 18.60
CA ALA A 258 -7.05 30.99 19.35
C ALA A 258 -5.79 31.87 19.29
N SER A 259 -4.64 31.31 18.95
CA SER A 259 -3.40 32.02 18.66
C SER A 259 -3.37 32.64 17.25
N CYS A 260 -3.89 31.94 16.24
CA CYS A 260 -3.98 32.42 14.86
C CYS A 260 -5.01 33.54 14.68
N LEU A 261 -6.15 33.47 15.39
CA LEU A 261 -7.12 34.58 15.42
C LEU A 261 -6.52 35.85 16.04
N ARG A 262 -5.79 35.73 17.16
CA ARG A 262 -5.02 36.85 17.74
C ARG A 262 -3.99 37.41 16.76
N ALA A 263 -3.27 36.55 16.03
CA ALA A 263 -2.35 36.98 14.97
C ALA A 263 -3.05 37.57 13.72
N SER A 264 -4.38 37.41 13.61
CA SER A 264 -5.20 38.07 12.58
C SER A 264 -5.72 39.45 13.02
N GLY A 265 -5.44 39.87 14.27
CA GLY A 265 -6.04 41.07 14.86
C GLY A 265 -7.48 40.86 15.37
N VAL A 266 -8.02 39.64 15.31
CA VAL A 266 -9.37 39.32 15.77
C VAL A 266 -9.31 38.93 17.23
N GLU A 267 -9.63 39.88 18.11
CA GLU A 267 -9.73 39.62 19.54
C GLU A 267 -10.97 38.77 19.83
N VAL A 268 -10.72 37.59 20.40
CA VAL A 268 -11.77 36.65 20.80
C VAL A 268 -12.41 37.16 22.08
N GLN A 269 -13.55 37.84 21.96
CA GLN A 269 -14.38 38.13 23.13
C GLN A 269 -14.84 36.82 23.77
N THR A 270 -14.23 36.45 24.89
CA THR A 270 -14.78 35.45 25.80
C THR A 270 -16.04 36.05 26.40
N MET A 271 -17.20 35.72 25.82
CA MET A 271 -18.49 36.09 26.41
C MET A 271 -18.52 35.57 27.84
N SER A 272 -18.61 36.48 28.81
CA SER A 272 -18.86 36.10 30.20
C SER A 272 -20.10 35.22 30.24
N PRO A 273 -20.13 34.15 31.05
CA PRO A 273 -21.25 33.24 31.08
C PRO A 273 -22.53 34.03 31.35
N LEU A 274 -23.45 34.00 30.38
CA LEU A 274 -24.75 34.67 30.48
C LEU A 274 -25.41 34.21 31.78
N SER A 275 -25.51 35.13 32.74
CA SER A 275 -26.19 34.86 34.01
C SER A 275 -27.60 34.41 33.67
N LEU A 276 -27.91 33.14 33.97
CA LEU A 276 -29.15 32.47 33.56
C LEU A 276 -30.35 33.05 34.32
N ALA A 277 -30.78 34.24 33.90
CA ALA A 277 -32.06 34.82 34.23
C ALA A 277 -33.14 33.82 33.82
N THR A 278 -33.85 33.27 34.81
CA THR A 278 -34.74 32.14 34.62
C THR A 278 -35.87 32.52 33.66
N PRO A 279 -36.04 31.84 32.52
CA PRO A 279 -37.05 32.23 31.54
C PRO A 279 -38.45 31.96 32.08
N VAL A 280 -39.18 33.03 32.40
CA VAL A 280 -40.63 32.98 32.64
C VAL A 280 -41.31 32.64 31.32
N ALA A 281 -42.02 31.52 31.26
CA ALA A 281 -42.59 31.00 30.02
C ALA A 281 -43.83 31.81 29.57
N PRO A 282 -43.87 32.35 28.33
CA PRO A 282 -45.10 32.79 27.68
C PRO A 282 -45.83 31.59 27.04
N ALA A 283 -47.15 31.67 26.94
CA ALA A 283 -47.99 30.59 26.45
C ALA A 283 -47.92 30.41 24.92
N ALA A 284 -48.25 29.20 24.46
CA ALA A 284 -48.28 28.86 23.04
C ALA A 284 -49.39 29.63 22.27
N THR A 285 -49.11 29.97 21.01
CA THR A 285 -50.13 30.30 19.99
C THR A 285 -49.67 29.73 18.65
N ARG A 286 -50.63 29.28 17.84
CA ARG A 286 -50.44 28.34 16.72
C ARG A 286 -50.91 28.97 15.42
N ALA A 287 -50.02 29.11 14.45
CA ALA A 287 -50.34 29.51 13.08
C ALA A 287 -49.41 28.80 12.09
N ALA A 288 -49.92 28.43 10.92
CA ALA A 288 -49.16 27.85 9.82
C ALA A 288 -49.38 28.68 8.54
N PRO A 289 -48.34 28.93 7.71
CA PRO A 289 -48.49 29.62 6.44
C PRO A 289 -48.87 28.65 5.30
N THR A 290 -49.44 29.20 4.22
CA THR A 290 -50.03 28.45 3.09
C THR A 290 -49.14 28.51 1.84
N VAL A 291 -49.22 27.49 1.00
CA VAL A 291 -48.51 27.40 -0.30
C VAL A 291 -49.30 28.15 -1.40
N PRO A 292 -48.62 28.90 -2.30
CA PRO A 292 -49.16 29.31 -3.59
C PRO A 292 -48.46 28.58 -4.77
N SER A 293 -49.23 28.20 -5.80
CA SER A 293 -48.73 27.53 -7.02
C SER A 293 -48.93 28.40 -8.28
N GLY A 294 -48.04 28.27 -9.26
CA GLY A 294 -48.16 28.83 -10.62
C GLY A 294 -46.82 29.23 -11.23
N LEU A 295 -46.66 29.39 -12.55
CA LEU A 295 -47.53 29.11 -13.71
C LEU A 295 -46.66 29.06 -14.99
N LEU A 296 -47.04 28.23 -15.96
CA LEU A 296 -46.79 28.30 -17.43
C LEU A 296 -45.38 28.64 -18.02
N ALA A 297 -44.87 27.72 -18.85
CA ALA A 297 -44.69 27.83 -20.33
C ALA A 297 -44.29 29.20 -20.96
N PRO A 298 -43.43 29.23 -22.02
CA PRO A 298 -43.61 28.43 -23.24
C PRO A 298 -42.34 27.86 -23.93
N ALA A 299 -42.55 27.17 -25.05
CA ALA A 299 -41.53 26.49 -25.86
C ALA A 299 -40.97 27.35 -27.01
N VAL A 300 -39.85 26.91 -27.59
CA VAL A 300 -39.35 27.34 -28.90
C VAL A 300 -38.98 26.09 -29.72
N THR A 301 -39.50 25.99 -30.93
CA THR A 301 -39.18 24.95 -31.91
C THR A 301 -38.13 25.46 -32.91
N HIS A 302 -37.25 24.58 -33.40
CA HIS A 302 -36.57 24.78 -34.68
C HIS A 302 -36.13 23.44 -35.29
N GLU A 303 -36.85 23.00 -36.32
CA GLU A 303 -36.36 22.02 -37.29
C GLU A 303 -35.33 22.68 -38.21
N HIS A 304 -34.36 21.91 -38.72
CA HIS A 304 -33.68 22.10 -40.01
C HIS A 304 -33.18 20.74 -40.52
N SER A 305 -33.06 20.57 -41.85
CA SER A 305 -33.23 19.23 -42.46
C SER A 305 -32.35 18.95 -43.69
N VAL A 306 -31.68 17.77 -43.71
CA VAL A 306 -31.09 17.01 -44.85
C VAL A 306 -30.07 17.74 -45.79
N PRO A 307 -29.41 17.10 -46.80
CA PRO A 307 -29.25 15.65 -47.13
C PRO A 307 -27.82 15.15 -47.55
N SER A 308 -27.66 13.82 -47.62
CA SER A 308 -26.83 13.04 -48.60
C SER A 308 -25.28 13.11 -48.58
N ALA A 309 -24.49 12.09 -48.99
CA ALA A 309 -24.66 10.63 -49.29
C ALA A 309 -23.21 10.01 -49.45
N VAL A 310 -22.87 8.83 -50.01
CA VAL A 310 -23.54 7.79 -50.83
C VAL A 310 -22.73 6.45 -50.84
N SER A 311 -23.39 5.30 -51.03
CA SER A 311 -22.84 3.96 -51.41
C SER A 311 -21.89 3.23 -50.43
N THR A 312 -21.74 1.89 -50.43
CA THR A 312 -22.07 0.88 -51.46
C THR A 312 -22.60 -0.46 -50.88
N GLU A 313 -23.39 -1.17 -51.69
CA GLU A 313 -23.97 -2.52 -51.52
C GLU A 313 -22.96 -3.66 -51.91
N PRO A 314 -23.27 -5.00 -51.94
CA PRO A 314 -24.61 -5.63 -51.97
C PRO A 314 -24.87 -6.92 -51.13
N ALA A 315 -26.15 -7.33 -51.17
CA ALA A 315 -26.68 -8.71 -51.19
C ALA A 315 -26.68 -9.61 -49.92
N ALA A 316 -27.87 -9.74 -49.31
CA ALA A 316 -28.62 -11.00 -49.24
C ALA A 316 -30.11 -10.72 -48.90
N VAL A 317 -31.05 -11.56 -49.38
CA VAL A 317 -32.51 -11.35 -49.20
C VAL A 317 -33.06 -12.25 -48.10
N ALA A 318 -33.81 -11.67 -47.17
CA ALA A 318 -34.76 -12.35 -46.30
C ALA A 318 -35.93 -11.40 -45.97
N GLU A 319 -37.17 -11.85 -46.17
CA GLU A 319 -38.37 -11.06 -45.87
C GLU A 319 -38.71 -11.17 -44.37
N MET A 320 -39.13 -10.06 -43.74
CA MET A 320 -39.70 -10.05 -42.39
C MET A 320 -40.90 -9.08 -42.31
N PRO A 321 -41.89 -9.36 -41.45
CA PRO A 321 -43.19 -8.69 -41.50
C PRO A 321 -43.18 -7.27 -40.93
N THR A 322 -43.99 -6.40 -41.52
CA THR A 322 -44.49 -5.18 -40.87
C THR A 322 -45.20 -5.50 -39.57
N THR A 323 -44.97 -4.69 -38.54
CA THR A 323 -45.71 -4.71 -37.26
C THR A 323 -45.76 -3.28 -36.73
N ASP A 324 -46.90 -2.90 -36.16
CA ASP A 324 -47.33 -1.51 -36.02
C ASP A 324 -46.76 -0.76 -34.80
N GLU A 325 -46.89 0.57 -34.88
CA GLU A 325 -46.90 1.58 -33.79
C GLU A 325 -46.36 1.15 -32.41
N ILE A 326 -45.03 1.09 -32.27
CA ILE A 326 -44.40 1.09 -30.95
C ILE A 326 -44.51 2.50 -30.35
N SER A 327 -45.43 2.64 -29.39
CA SER A 327 -45.62 3.85 -28.58
C SER A 327 -44.28 4.37 -28.04
N THR A 328 -44.01 5.67 -28.23
CA THR A 328 -42.79 6.34 -27.77
C THR A 328 -42.81 6.53 -26.25
N ALA A 329 -42.59 5.45 -25.51
CA ALA A 329 -42.38 5.49 -24.08
C ALA A 329 -41.17 6.38 -23.76
N GLU A 330 -41.38 7.39 -22.90
CA GLU A 330 -40.34 8.31 -22.46
C GLU A 330 -39.21 7.51 -21.81
N THR A 331 -38.06 7.42 -22.51
CA THR A 331 -36.88 6.79 -21.94
C THR A 331 -36.41 7.65 -20.78
N PRO A 332 -36.29 7.12 -19.55
CA PRO A 332 -35.95 7.92 -18.39
C PRO A 332 -34.62 8.65 -18.61
N GLU A 333 -34.61 9.97 -18.45
CA GLU A 333 -33.40 10.77 -18.66
C GLU A 333 -32.28 10.28 -17.75
N ALA A 334 -31.15 9.90 -18.36
CA ALA A 334 -30.00 9.43 -17.60
C ALA A 334 -29.48 10.57 -16.68
N PRO A 335 -29.14 10.28 -15.41
CA PRO A 335 -28.61 11.27 -14.47
C PRO A 335 -27.53 12.15 -15.10
N LYS A 336 -27.60 13.47 -14.89
CA LYS A 336 -26.70 14.44 -15.55
C LYS A 336 -25.21 14.16 -15.29
N ALA A 337 -24.89 13.54 -14.15
CA ALA A 337 -23.54 13.08 -13.83
C ALA A 337 -22.98 12.03 -14.83
N LEU A 338 -23.83 11.20 -15.46
CA LEU A 338 -23.42 10.22 -16.48
C LEU A 338 -23.12 10.85 -17.85
N GLN A 339 -23.37 12.15 -18.01
CA GLN A 339 -23.14 12.89 -19.26
C GLN A 339 -21.76 13.58 -19.28
N MET A 340 -21.00 13.54 -18.18
CA MET A 340 -19.68 14.15 -18.10
C MET A 340 -18.60 13.30 -18.83
N PRO A 341 -17.56 13.93 -19.42
CA PRO A 341 -16.45 13.20 -20.02
C PRO A 341 -15.70 12.32 -19.01
N ILE A 342 -15.22 11.15 -19.44
CA ILE A 342 -14.45 10.21 -18.60
C ILE A 342 -13.24 10.88 -17.91
N ARG A 343 -12.59 11.85 -18.57
CA ARG A 343 -11.50 12.61 -17.96
C ARG A 343 -11.98 13.49 -16.80
N GLU A 344 -13.01 14.30 -17.05
CA GLU A 344 -13.59 15.21 -16.04
C GLU A 344 -14.15 14.42 -14.86
N TRP A 345 -14.72 13.24 -15.12
CA TRP A 345 -15.13 12.29 -14.10
C TRP A 345 -13.96 11.87 -13.19
N LEU A 346 -12.86 11.36 -13.75
CA LEU A 346 -11.68 10.94 -12.98
C LEU A 346 -11.04 12.11 -12.20
N GLU A 347 -11.10 13.32 -12.73
CA GLU A 347 -10.65 14.55 -12.03
C GLU A 347 -11.62 14.97 -10.91
N SER A 348 -12.93 14.74 -11.06
CA SER A 348 -13.95 15.03 -10.03
C SER A 348 -13.97 14.04 -8.85
N ILE A 349 -13.35 12.88 -9.02
CA ILE A 349 -13.34 11.79 -8.04
C ILE A 349 -12.32 12.02 -6.92
N ASP A 350 -11.18 12.68 -7.22
CA ASP A 350 -10.02 12.78 -6.33
C ASP A 350 -9.22 14.07 -6.60
N ASP A 351 -9.22 14.99 -5.64
CA ASP A 351 -8.45 16.25 -5.65
C ASP A 351 -6.95 16.05 -5.96
N SER A 352 -6.40 14.87 -5.66
CA SER A 352 -4.98 14.55 -5.86
C SER A 352 -4.65 13.92 -7.21
N LEU A 353 -5.64 13.82 -8.11
CA LEU A 353 -5.52 13.40 -9.51
C LEU A 353 -4.95 11.99 -9.74
N PHE A 354 -4.79 11.15 -8.71
CA PHE A 354 -4.21 9.81 -8.89
C PHE A 354 -5.07 8.93 -9.80
N MET A 355 -6.39 9.19 -9.85
CA MET A 355 -7.33 8.44 -10.68
C MET A 355 -7.08 8.62 -12.20
N LEU A 356 -6.42 9.69 -12.64
CA LEU A 356 -6.03 9.86 -14.05
C LEU A 356 -5.06 8.78 -14.55
N GLN A 357 -4.39 8.02 -13.67
CA GLN A 357 -3.51 6.92 -14.08
C GLN A 357 -4.25 5.80 -14.86
N TYR A 358 -5.58 5.78 -14.82
CA TYR A 358 -6.43 4.79 -15.52
C TYR A 358 -7.10 5.34 -16.78
N TYR A 359 -6.89 6.62 -17.13
CA TYR A 359 -7.64 7.30 -18.20
C TYR A 359 -7.52 6.58 -19.54
N GLU A 360 -6.31 6.25 -20.00
CA GLU A 360 -6.07 5.56 -21.27
C GLU A 360 -6.72 4.16 -21.31
N GLU A 361 -6.63 3.39 -20.21
CA GLU A 361 -7.17 2.02 -20.09
C GLU A 361 -8.71 2.00 -20.00
N ILE A 362 -9.31 3.07 -19.48
CA ILE A 362 -10.77 3.23 -19.44
C ILE A 362 -11.28 3.67 -20.81
N VAL A 363 -10.63 4.64 -21.47
CA VAL A 363 -11.04 5.15 -22.79
C VAL A 363 -10.77 4.16 -23.93
N SER A 364 -9.79 3.25 -23.79
CA SER A 364 -9.57 2.16 -24.76
C SER A 364 -10.68 1.10 -24.77
N HIS A 365 -11.48 1.02 -23.70
CA HIS A 365 -12.58 0.07 -23.55
C HIS A 365 -13.98 0.73 -23.54
N PHE A 366 -14.09 2.02 -23.21
CA PHE A 366 -15.37 2.70 -22.98
C PHE A 366 -15.42 4.11 -23.59
N ASP A 367 -16.46 4.36 -24.39
CA ASP A 367 -16.75 5.63 -25.06
C ASP A 367 -17.32 6.69 -24.10
N SER A 368 -18.03 6.27 -23.04
CA SER A 368 -18.76 7.20 -22.16
C SER A 368 -19.03 6.65 -20.75
N LEU A 369 -19.26 7.57 -19.80
CA LEU A 369 -19.61 7.18 -18.43
C LEU A 369 -20.96 6.47 -18.32
N LYS A 370 -21.92 6.84 -19.18
CA LYS A 370 -23.19 6.13 -19.33
C LYS A 370 -23.00 4.66 -19.74
N GLN A 371 -22.08 4.36 -20.67
CA GLN A 371 -21.81 2.98 -21.08
C GLN A 371 -21.22 2.13 -19.92
N ILE A 372 -20.33 2.71 -19.11
CA ILE A 372 -19.80 2.06 -17.90
C ILE A 372 -20.94 1.75 -16.91
N HIS A 373 -21.83 2.71 -16.70
CA HIS A 373 -23.03 2.54 -15.87
C HIS A 373 -23.95 1.43 -16.39
N ASP A 374 -24.38 1.53 -17.65
CA ASP A 374 -25.40 0.64 -18.22
C ASP A 374 -24.93 -0.82 -18.38
N ILE A 375 -23.61 -1.06 -18.45
CA ILE A 375 -23.02 -2.40 -18.49
C ILE A 375 -22.75 -2.95 -17.08
N TYR A 376 -22.08 -2.17 -16.21
CA TYR A 376 -21.47 -2.67 -14.97
C TYR A 376 -22.08 -2.15 -13.67
N VAL A 377 -23.01 -1.19 -13.68
CA VAL A 377 -23.63 -0.68 -12.44
C VAL A 377 -25.00 -1.32 -12.23
N ARG A 378 -25.19 -1.97 -11.08
CA ARG A 378 -26.45 -2.58 -10.65
C ARG A 378 -26.66 -2.33 -9.17
N ASP A 379 -27.88 -1.97 -8.77
CA ASP A 379 -28.25 -1.72 -7.37
C ASP A 379 -27.29 -0.79 -6.60
N SER A 380 -26.76 0.23 -7.30
CA SER A 380 -25.75 1.19 -6.81
C SER A 380 -24.40 0.55 -6.38
N GLN A 381 -24.06 -0.59 -6.98
CA GLN A 381 -22.76 -1.27 -6.89
C GLN A 381 -22.14 -1.40 -8.28
N VAL A 382 -20.80 -1.41 -8.33
CA VAL A 382 -20.03 -1.57 -9.57
C VAL A 382 -19.56 -3.03 -9.66
N ASP A 383 -19.83 -3.70 -10.77
CA ASP A 383 -19.43 -5.09 -11.01
C ASP A 383 -17.88 -5.21 -10.99
N PRO A 384 -17.31 -6.19 -10.26
CA PRO A 384 -15.86 -6.44 -10.24
C PRO A 384 -15.18 -6.58 -11.61
N GLN A 385 -15.92 -6.97 -12.66
CA GLN A 385 -15.40 -7.06 -14.04
C GLN A 385 -14.99 -5.70 -14.60
N PHE A 386 -15.66 -4.60 -14.25
CA PHE A 386 -15.25 -3.25 -14.66
C PHE A 386 -13.82 -2.95 -14.21
N PHE A 387 -13.49 -3.26 -12.96
CA PHE A 387 -12.14 -3.03 -12.43
C PHE A 387 -11.06 -3.91 -13.05
N ALA A 388 -11.44 -5.04 -13.66
CA ALA A 388 -10.52 -5.87 -14.44
C ALA A 388 -10.25 -5.25 -15.81
N ALA A 389 -11.31 -4.80 -16.51
CA ALA A 389 -11.19 -4.12 -17.81
C ALA A 389 -10.47 -2.76 -17.72
N ALA A 390 -10.73 -1.98 -16.67
CA ALA A 390 -10.14 -0.66 -16.43
C ALA A 390 -8.73 -0.69 -15.78
N GLY A 391 -8.10 -1.86 -15.63
CA GLY A 391 -6.79 -2.00 -14.98
C GLY A 391 -6.73 -1.61 -13.48
N VAL A 392 -7.87 -1.38 -12.82
CA VAL A 392 -7.95 -0.87 -11.45
C VAL A 392 -7.67 -1.99 -10.44
N SER A 393 -6.40 -2.27 -10.18
CA SER A 393 -5.97 -3.29 -9.20
C SER A 393 -6.13 -2.86 -7.74
N LYS A 394 -5.89 -1.58 -7.41
CA LYS A 394 -5.81 -1.05 -6.04
C LYS A 394 -7.19 -0.93 -5.37
N LEU A 395 -7.40 -1.63 -4.25
CA LEU A 395 -8.67 -1.68 -3.51
C LEU A 395 -9.22 -0.31 -3.09
N GLY A 396 -8.35 0.63 -2.67
CA GLY A 396 -8.78 1.99 -2.33
C GLY A 396 -9.40 2.73 -3.53
N HIS A 397 -8.80 2.58 -4.71
CA HIS A 397 -9.29 3.22 -5.94
C HIS A 397 -10.63 2.62 -6.40
N LYS A 398 -10.82 1.30 -6.23
CA LYS A 398 -12.12 0.64 -6.45
C LYS A 398 -13.23 1.26 -5.61
N ARG A 399 -13.03 1.35 -4.29
CA ARG A 399 -14.03 1.93 -3.36
C ARG A 399 -14.34 3.39 -3.65
N ILE A 400 -13.36 4.15 -4.10
CA ILE A 400 -13.52 5.55 -4.48
C ILE A 400 -14.46 5.66 -5.70
N ILE A 401 -14.31 4.79 -6.70
CA ILE A 401 -15.24 4.68 -7.84
C ILE A 401 -16.62 4.17 -7.41
N GLU A 402 -16.69 3.11 -6.59
CA GLU A 402 -17.95 2.56 -6.04
C GLU A 402 -18.75 3.62 -5.26
N LYS A 403 -18.05 4.46 -4.47
CA LYS A 403 -18.65 5.57 -3.73
C LYS A 403 -19.22 6.60 -4.70
N TRP A 404 -18.45 7.01 -5.71
CA TRP A 404 -18.91 8.00 -6.68
C TRP A 404 -20.19 7.57 -7.40
N PHE A 405 -20.24 6.34 -7.93
CA PHE A 405 -21.44 5.82 -8.60
C PHE A 405 -22.63 5.71 -7.65
N ARG A 406 -22.41 5.35 -6.38
CA ARG A 406 -23.48 5.31 -5.37
C ARG A 406 -24.03 6.69 -5.02
N GLU A 407 -23.18 7.71 -4.98
CA GLU A 407 -23.59 9.08 -4.63
C GLU A 407 -24.27 9.81 -5.80
N HIS A 408 -24.01 9.42 -7.06
CA HIS A 408 -24.49 10.12 -8.25
C HIS A 408 -25.46 9.33 -9.14
N CYS A 409 -25.62 8.02 -8.93
CA CYS A 409 -26.43 7.14 -9.78
C CYS A 409 -27.45 6.26 -9.02
N SER A 410 -27.54 6.35 -7.69
CA SER A 410 -28.70 5.79 -6.98
C SER A 410 -29.99 6.52 -7.41
N PRO A 411 -31.08 5.80 -7.72
CA PRO A 411 -32.39 6.43 -7.89
C PRO A 411 -32.85 7.03 -6.56
N GLY A 412 -33.31 8.29 -6.60
CA GLY A 412 -33.77 9.06 -5.43
C GLY A 412 -35.26 8.92 -5.13
#